data_AF-A0A2D6ZU29-F1
#
_entry.id   AF-A0A2D6ZU29-F1
#
_cell.length_a   1.000
_cell.length_b   1.000
_cell.length_c   1.000
_cell.angle_alpha   90.00
_cell.angle_beta   90.00
_cell.angle_gamma   90.00
#
_symmetry.space_group_name_H-M   'P 1'
#
loop_
_entity.id
_entity.type
_entity.pdbx_description
1 polymer ?
#
loop_
_entity_poly.entity_id
_entity_poly.type
_entity_poly.pdbx_seq_one_letter_code
_entity_poly.pdbx_strand_id
1 'polypeptide(L)'
;MFKKKFKIGKITIPSKNIPIVIAEAGVNHFGNFQKMKKLIDLASDAGADIFKTQFFITDELISSLNKDWYKRMLSKEVDIEFIANAKSYAEKKDLLFLCTPHDEKSFFL
;
A
#
# COMPACT_ATOMS: atom_id res chain seq x y z
N MET A 1 14.49 8.91 -20.80
CA MET A 1 15.49 7.87 -20.46
C MET A 1 15.40 7.59 -18.97
N PHE A 2 15.18 6.35 -18.55
CA PHE A 2 15.06 6.02 -17.13
C PHE A 2 16.39 6.17 -16.38
N LYS A 3 16.35 6.64 -15.13
CA LYS A 3 17.54 6.74 -14.29
C LYS A 3 18.08 5.33 -14.03
N LYS A 4 19.34 5.09 -14.39
CA LYS A 4 20.04 3.81 -14.12
C LYS A 4 20.27 3.55 -12.62
N LYS A 5 20.25 4.61 -11.80
CA LYS A 5 20.37 4.54 -10.35
C LYS A 5 19.47 5.59 -9.69
N PHE A 6 18.71 5.18 -8.68
CA PHE A 6 17.81 6.06 -7.93
C PHE A 6 17.64 5.56 -6.50
N LYS A 7 16.92 6.33 -5.67
CA LYS A 7 16.59 5.96 -4.30
C LYS A 7 15.09 5.92 -4.11
N ILE A 8 14.61 4.98 -3.29
CA ILE A 8 13.27 4.96 -2.72
C ILE A 8 13.45 5.01 -1.20
N GLY A 9 13.17 6.17 -0.59
CA GLY A 9 13.52 6.41 0.81
C GLY A 9 15.01 6.16 1.08
N LYS A 10 15.30 5.24 2.01
CA LYS A 10 16.67 4.81 2.37
C LYS A 10 17.30 3.80 1.40
N ILE A 11 16.51 3.17 0.52
CA ILE A 11 16.96 2.10 -0.38
C ILE A 11 17.55 2.69 -1.66
N THR A 12 18.73 2.24 -2.06
CA THR A 12 19.35 2.60 -3.35
C THR A 12 19.17 1.48 -4.36
N ILE A 13 18.68 1.82 -5.55
CA ILE A 13 18.42 0.89 -6.65
C ILE A 13 19.35 1.24 -7.83
N PRO A 14 20.08 0.27 -8.43
CA PRO A 14 20.18 -1.11 -7.97
C PRO A 14 20.92 -1.22 -6.63
N SER A 15 20.44 -2.11 -5.77
CA SER A 15 21.19 -2.61 -4.62
C SER A 15 22.26 -3.59 -5.14
N LYS A 16 23.45 -3.64 -4.54
CA LYS A 16 24.52 -4.53 -5.00
C LYS A 16 24.08 -6.00 -4.83
N ASN A 17 23.67 -6.64 -5.91
CA ASN A 17 23.31 -8.06 -6.03
C ASN A 17 22.16 -8.57 -5.14
N ILE A 18 21.37 -7.70 -4.49
CA ILE A 18 20.24 -8.12 -3.66
C ILE A 18 18.94 -7.54 -4.24
N PRO A 19 17.99 -8.40 -4.70
CA PRO A 19 16.65 -7.95 -5.07
C PRO A 19 15.97 -7.25 -3.89
N ILE A 20 15.21 -6.19 -4.19
CA ILE A 20 14.36 -5.54 -3.19
C ILE A 20 13.00 -6.24 -3.19
N VAL A 21 12.52 -6.64 -2.01
CA VAL A 21 11.25 -7.34 -1.83
C VAL A 21 10.17 -6.37 -1.39
N ILE A 22 9.10 -6.29 -2.18
CA ILE A 22 7.90 -5.51 -1.86
C ILE A 22 6.78 -6.48 -1.47
N ALA A 23 6.35 -6.44 -0.21
CA ALA A 23 5.19 -7.16 0.26
C ALA A 23 3.91 -6.38 -0.08
N GLU A 24 3.22 -6.80 -1.15
CA GLU A 24 1.95 -6.20 -1.59
C GLU A 24 0.76 -6.76 -0.79
N ALA A 25 0.17 -5.94 0.06
CA ALA A 25 -1.06 -6.24 0.76
C ALA A 25 -2.32 -5.96 -0.07
N GLY A 26 -2.20 -5.11 -1.09
CA GLY A 26 -3.32 -4.64 -1.90
C GLY A 26 -4.43 -4.08 -1.02
N VAL A 27 -5.59 -4.75 -1.04
CA VAL A 27 -6.78 -4.41 -0.26
C VAL A 27 -7.16 -5.50 0.77
N ASN A 28 -6.22 -6.39 1.12
CA ASN A 28 -6.45 -7.54 2.01
C ASN A 28 -6.68 -7.16 3.48
N HIS A 29 -6.64 -5.88 3.83
CA HIS A 29 -7.09 -5.37 5.13
C HIS A 29 -8.61 -5.33 5.26
N PHE A 30 -9.36 -5.27 4.14
CA PHE A 30 -10.83 -5.21 4.13
C PHE A 30 -11.41 -4.14 5.07
N GLY A 31 -10.84 -2.92 5.03
CA GLY A 31 -11.23 -1.82 5.92
C GLY A 31 -10.87 -2.00 7.41
N ASN A 32 -10.25 -3.11 7.82
CA ASN A 32 -9.96 -3.39 9.22
C ASN A 32 -8.49 -3.05 9.58
N PHE A 33 -8.30 -2.06 10.46
CA PHE A 33 -6.96 -1.60 10.82
C PHE A 33 -6.14 -2.61 11.63
N GLN A 34 -6.79 -3.47 12.44
CA GLN A 34 -6.09 -4.55 13.12
C GLN A 34 -5.57 -5.60 12.14
N LYS A 35 -6.32 -5.86 11.05
CA LYS A 35 -5.85 -6.72 9.96
C LYS A 35 -4.70 -6.07 9.19
N MET A 36 -4.74 -4.76 8.95
CA MET A 36 -3.61 -4.02 8.38
C MET A 36 -2.33 -4.19 9.20
N LYS A 37 -2.39 -4.01 10.53
CA LYS A 37 -1.23 -4.25 11.41
C LYS A 37 -0.67 -5.67 11.28
N LYS A 38 -1.55 -6.69 11.28
CA LYS A 38 -1.12 -8.08 11.10
C LYS A 38 -0.42 -8.32 9.76
N LEU A 39 -0.87 -7.69 8.68
CA LEU A 39 -0.22 -7.78 7.37
C LEU A 39 1.16 -7.11 7.38
N ILE A 40 1.28 -5.97 8.06
CA ILE A 40 2.57 -5.28 8.24
C ILE A 40 3.52 -6.12 9.10
N ASP A 41 3.03 -6.70 10.19
CA ASP A 41 3.81 -7.60 11.06
C ASP A 41 4.34 -8.79 10.26
N LEU A 42 3.48 -9.47 9.49
CA LEU A 42 3.87 -10.58 8.62
C LEU A 42 4.93 -10.18 7.57
N ALA A 43 4.83 -8.98 7.00
CA ALA A 43 5.81 -8.48 6.05
C ALA A 43 7.17 -8.22 6.71
N SER A 44 7.17 -7.66 7.92
CA SER A 44 8.37 -7.41 8.72
C SER A 44 9.04 -8.73 9.12
N ASP A 45 8.25 -9.66 9.67
CA ASP A 45 8.72 -10.98 10.11
C ASP A 45 9.28 -11.82 8.95
N ALA A 46 8.73 -11.66 7.74
CA ALA A 46 9.22 -12.31 6.53
C ALA A 46 10.50 -11.66 5.94
N GLY A 47 10.96 -10.53 6.48
CA GLY A 47 12.14 -9.81 6.01
C GLY A 47 11.92 -9.04 4.71
N ALA A 48 10.70 -8.56 4.45
CA ALA A 48 10.47 -7.66 3.32
C ALA A 48 11.19 -6.31 3.52
N ASP A 49 11.57 -5.65 2.43
CA ASP A 49 12.16 -4.30 2.50
C ASP A 49 11.08 -3.21 2.55
N ILE A 50 9.98 -3.46 1.85
CA ILE A 50 8.91 -2.48 1.61
C ILE A 50 7.55 -3.15 1.82
N PHE A 51 6.68 -2.51 2.60
CA PHE A 51 5.26 -2.83 2.63
C PHE A 51 4.50 -1.93 1.65
N LYS A 52 3.64 -2.53 0.81
CA LYS A 52 2.80 -1.77 -0.14
C LYS A 52 1.32 -2.10 0.03
N THR A 53 0.48 -1.06 0.01
CA THR A 53 -0.99 -1.17 0.02
C THR A 53 -1.61 -0.36 -1.14
N GLN A 54 -2.92 -0.42 -1.28
CA GLN A 54 -3.69 0.36 -2.24
C GLN A 54 -4.58 1.38 -1.53
N PHE A 55 -4.81 2.52 -2.17
CA PHE A 55 -5.73 3.55 -1.72
C PHE A 55 -6.55 4.03 -2.91
N PHE A 56 -7.86 4.16 -2.72
CA PHE A 56 -8.79 4.51 -3.79
C PHE A 56 -10.09 5.03 -3.19
N ILE A 57 -10.83 5.76 -4.01
CA ILE A 57 -12.23 6.11 -3.79
C ILE A 57 -13.08 5.26 -4.72
N THR A 58 -14.03 4.49 -4.18
CA THR A 58 -14.80 3.48 -4.94
C THR A 58 -15.55 4.12 -6.10
N ASP A 59 -16.11 5.31 -5.89
CA ASP A 59 -16.82 6.07 -6.91
C ASP A 59 -15.94 6.48 -8.10
N GLU A 60 -14.63 6.62 -7.89
CA GLU A 60 -13.67 6.93 -8.95
C GLU A 60 -13.14 5.66 -9.65
N LEU A 61 -13.18 4.52 -8.96
CA LEU A 61 -12.58 3.27 -9.44
C LEU A 61 -13.57 2.38 -10.19
N ILE A 62 -14.81 2.24 -9.72
CA ILE A 62 -15.81 1.33 -10.29
C ILE A 62 -17.15 2.03 -10.45
N SER A 63 -17.75 1.89 -11.64
CA SER A 63 -19.10 2.38 -11.91
C SER A 63 -20.13 1.76 -10.97
N SER A 64 -20.97 2.61 -10.38
CA SER A 64 -22.12 2.21 -9.55
C SER A 64 -23.16 1.35 -10.28
N LEU A 65 -23.11 1.29 -11.63
CA LEU A 65 -23.93 0.38 -12.43
C LEU A 65 -23.57 -1.09 -12.17
N ASN A 66 -22.31 -1.39 -11.84
CA ASN A 66 -21.87 -2.74 -11.46
C ASN A 66 -21.98 -2.93 -9.94
N LYS A 67 -23.22 -3.11 -9.47
CA LYS A 67 -23.56 -3.11 -8.03
C LYS A 67 -22.75 -4.11 -7.20
N ASP A 68 -22.44 -5.28 -7.74
CA ASP A 68 -21.71 -6.33 -7.01
C ASP A 68 -20.25 -5.95 -6.80
N TRP A 69 -19.58 -5.47 -7.86
CA TRP A 69 -18.22 -4.99 -7.76
C TRP A 69 -18.10 -3.71 -6.93
N TYR A 70 -19.07 -2.80 -7.09
CA TYR A 70 -19.14 -1.57 -6.31
C TYR A 70 -19.20 -1.88 -4.80
N LYS A 71 -20.16 -2.71 -4.36
CA LYS A 71 -20.26 -3.13 -2.95
C LYS A 71 -18.99 -3.82 -2.45
N ARG A 72 -18.40 -4.69 -3.30
CA ARG A 72 -17.16 -5.40 -2.99
C ARG A 72 -16.01 -4.42 -2.75
N MET A 73 -15.85 -3.38 -3.56
CA MET A 73 -14.77 -2.40 -3.41
C MET A 73 -15.04 -1.41 -2.28
N LEU A 74 -16.28 -0.97 -2.11
CA LEU A 74 -16.69 -0.08 -1.04
C LEU A 74 -16.33 -0.62 0.35
N SER A 75 -16.47 -1.94 0.56
CA SER A 75 -16.08 -2.58 1.83
C SER A 75 -14.57 -2.55 2.14
N LYS A 76 -13.74 -2.15 1.18
CA LYS A 76 -12.27 -2.09 1.31
C LYS A 76 -11.71 -0.69 1.21
N GLU A 77 -12.54 0.27 0.81
CA GLU A 77 -12.21 1.70 0.87
C GLU A 77 -11.94 2.09 2.33
N VAL A 78 -10.96 2.96 2.50
CA VAL A 78 -10.51 3.49 3.79
C VAL A 78 -10.25 4.98 3.62
N ASP A 79 -10.16 5.73 4.70
CA ASP A 79 -9.79 7.13 4.67
C ASP A 79 -8.26 7.33 4.66
N ILE A 80 -7.84 8.59 4.48
CA ILE A 80 -6.43 8.98 4.49
C ILE A 80 -5.77 8.74 5.87
N GLU A 81 -6.53 8.84 6.96
CA GLU A 81 -6.02 8.62 8.30
C GLU A 81 -5.62 7.15 8.51
N PHE A 82 -6.40 6.22 7.97
CA PHE A 82 -6.09 4.79 7.95
C PHE A 82 -4.74 4.54 7.25
N ILE A 83 -4.53 5.14 6.08
CA ILE A 83 -3.28 5.00 5.31
C ILE A 83 -2.11 5.65 6.04
N ALA A 84 -2.30 6.84 6.62
CA ALA A 84 -1.28 7.52 7.42
C ALA A 84 -0.87 6.70 8.65
N ASN A 85 -1.85 6.13 9.37
CA ASN A 85 -1.61 5.25 10.50
C ASN A 85 -0.91 3.95 10.08
N ALA A 86 -1.25 3.39 8.92
CA ALA A 86 -0.59 2.21 8.36
C ALA A 86 0.88 2.50 8.04
N LYS A 87 1.16 3.65 7.42
CA LYS A 87 2.53 4.13 7.17
C LYS A 87 3.33 4.23 8.47
N SER A 88 2.79 4.95 9.47
CA SER A 88 3.48 5.10 10.76
C SER A 88 3.72 3.77 11.47
N TYR A 89 2.84 2.79 11.30
CA TYR A 89 3.04 1.45 11.87
C TYR A 89 4.10 0.64 11.11
N ALA A 90 4.09 0.69 9.77
CA ALA A 90 5.11 0.03 8.95
C ALA A 90 6.52 0.58 9.22
N GLU A 91 6.66 1.89 9.37
CA GLU A 91 7.93 2.54 9.69
C GLU A 91 8.45 2.12 11.09
N LYS A 92 7.54 1.93 12.07
CA LYS A 92 7.90 1.36 13.39
C LYS A 92 8.34 -0.11 13.32
N LYS A 93 8.05 -0.81 12.22
CA LYS A 93 8.43 -2.19 11.94
C LYS A 93 9.61 -2.28 10.97
N ASP A 94 10.36 -1.18 10.84
CA ASP A 94 11.55 -1.00 9.99
C ASP A 94 11.32 -1.17 8.47
N LEU A 95 10.05 -1.24 8.04
CA LEU A 95 9.65 -1.33 6.64
C LEU A 95 9.54 0.06 6.01
N LEU A 96 10.00 0.20 4.76
CA LEU A 96 9.59 1.34 3.95
C LEU A 96 8.12 1.16 3.54
N PHE A 97 7.35 2.25 3.48
CA PHE A 97 5.94 2.19 3.11
C PHE A 97 5.72 2.74 1.70
N LEU A 98 4.93 2.05 0.89
CA LEU A 98 4.41 2.52 -0.39
C LEU A 98 2.89 2.37 -0.45
N CYS A 99 2.26 3.21 -1.24
CA CYS A 99 0.85 3.10 -1.56
C CYS A 99 0.64 3.30 -3.07
N THR A 100 -0.25 2.51 -3.66
CA THR A 100 -0.73 2.74 -5.03
C THR A 100 -2.07 3.48 -4.97
N PRO A 101 -2.11 4.76 -5.37
CA PRO A 101 -3.38 5.44 -5.64
C PRO A 101 -3.96 4.89 -6.95
N HIS A 102 -5.25 4.52 -6.95
CA HIS A 102 -5.93 4.00 -8.15
C HIS A 102 -6.80 5.04 -8.87
N ASP A 103 -6.91 6.23 -8.31
CA ASP A 103 -7.63 7.35 -8.89
C ASP A 103 -6.94 8.68 -8.56
N GLU A 104 -7.31 9.73 -9.28
CA GLU A 104 -6.68 11.05 -9.15
C GLU A 104 -6.90 11.65 -7.75
N LYS A 105 -8.08 11.46 -7.14
CA LYS A 105 -8.35 11.98 -5.80
C LYS A 105 -7.43 11.34 -4.77
N SER A 106 -7.32 10.01 -4.78
CA SER A 106 -6.41 9.24 -3.91
C SER A 106 -4.94 9.57 -4.12
N PHE A 107 -4.55 10.09 -5.29
CA PHE A 107 -3.17 10.54 -5.55
C PHE A 107 -2.84 11.87 -4.84
N PHE A 108 -3.83 12.76 -4.68
CA PHE A 108 -3.63 14.11 -4.13
C PHE A 108 -3.96 14.25 -2.63
N LEU A 109 -4.58 13.23 -2.02
CA LEU A 109 -4.85 13.15 -0.57
C LEU A 109 -3.60 12.67 0.20
#